data_AF-A0A524C2Y1-F1
#
_entry.id   AF-A0A524C2Y1-F1
#
_cell.length_a   1.000
_cell.length_b   1.000
_cell.length_c   1.000
_cell.angle_alpha   90.00
_cell.angle_beta   90.00
_cell.angle_gamma   90.00
#
_symmetry.space_group_name_H-M   'P 1'
#
loop_
_entity.id
_entity.type
_entity.pdbx_description
1 polymer ?
#
loop_
_entity_poly.entity_id
_entity_poly.type
_entity_poly.pdbx_seq_one_letter_code
_entity_poly.pdbx_strand_id
1 'polypeptide(L)'
;MRYVKISKANTYEFLERLKEKGTLHAPKKISEKFYDFCEVDDVKDVEFDYNRTIRPPRRFFYPVEETMFTFDTTKVELYENTPKDETTILFGVHSCDIVGLRIVDSEFIDENPDPYYKKRREHGIIIGLSCLPDEYCFCNVRRVDFVDAGFDLFFHELPDGYLVRVGTVTGHKLIDPNMDLFGEVTQEDVDHMTAFNEKRSEMFPTQGNWDDLRYFLELRREHPMYDRESEKCLG
;
A
#
# COMPACT_ATOMS: atom_id res chain seq x y z
N MET A 1 11.54 -2.13 -16.10
CA MET A 1 11.68 -1.97 -14.64
C MET A 1 13.16 -1.73 -14.35
N ARG A 2 13.50 -0.67 -13.61
CA ARG A 2 14.88 -0.37 -13.15
C ARG A 2 15.02 -0.87 -11.71
N TYR A 3 16.22 -1.30 -11.35
CA TYR A 3 16.57 -1.71 -9.99
C TYR A 3 17.69 -0.80 -9.48
N VAL A 4 17.57 -0.33 -8.25
CA VAL A 4 18.58 0.49 -7.55
C VAL A 4 18.65 0.05 -6.09
N LYS A 5 19.75 0.36 -5.41
CA LYS A 5 19.92 0.12 -3.97
C LYS A 5 19.89 1.44 -3.22
N ILE A 6 19.35 1.45 -2.02
CA ILE A 6 19.42 2.60 -1.10
C ILE A 6 19.78 2.12 0.30
N SER A 7 20.68 2.82 0.99
CA SER A 7 21.03 2.49 2.37
C SER A 7 19.92 2.94 3.33
N LYS A 8 19.86 2.34 4.53
CA LYS A 8 18.87 2.75 5.54
C LYS A 8 18.95 4.24 5.88
N ALA A 9 20.17 4.80 5.96
CA ALA A 9 20.38 6.22 6.25
C ALA A 9 19.85 7.11 5.12
N ASN A 10 20.18 6.77 3.86
CA ASN A 10 19.74 7.52 2.70
C ASN A 10 18.23 7.43 2.50
N THR A 11 17.57 6.37 2.99
CA THR A 11 16.10 6.27 2.92
C THR A 11 15.43 7.42 3.68
N TYR A 12 15.91 7.79 4.87
CA TYR A 12 15.36 8.94 5.59
C TYR A 12 15.54 10.26 4.82
N GLU A 13 16.71 10.46 4.20
CA GLU A 13 16.95 11.63 3.36
C GLU A 13 16.06 11.64 2.12
N PHE A 14 15.85 10.47 1.49
CA PHE A 14 14.95 10.32 0.36
C PHE A 14 13.51 10.67 0.76
N LEU A 15 13.02 10.18 1.90
CA LEU A 15 11.69 10.53 2.41
C LEU A 15 11.56 12.04 2.68
N GLU A 16 12.61 12.70 3.18
CA GLU A 16 12.58 14.14 3.40
C GLU A 16 12.45 14.89 2.07
N ARG A 17 13.20 14.49 1.04
CA ARG A 17 13.09 15.07 -0.32
C ARG A 17 11.73 14.80 -0.97
N LEU A 18 11.05 13.71 -0.63
CA LEU A 18 9.70 13.42 -1.14
C LEU A 18 8.66 14.42 -0.62
N LYS A 19 8.82 14.98 0.58
CA LYS A 19 7.91 15.99 1.12
C LYS A 19 7.85 17.26 0.26
N GLU A 20 8.89 17.54 -0.53
CA GLU A 20 8.89 18.65 -1.50
C GLU A 20 7.99 18.38 -2.73
N LYS A 21 7.60 17.12 -2.97
CA LYS A 21 6.79 16.71 -4.13
C LYS A 21 5.30 16.59 -3.81
N GLY A 22 4.95 16.43 -2.55
CA GLY A 22 3.58 16.21 -2.10
C GLY A 22 3.51 15.87 -0.61
N THR A 23 2.30 15.65 -0.14
CA THR A 23 2.05 15.26 1.25
C THR A 23 2.46 13.80 1.46
N LEU A 24 3.49 13.57 2.28
CA LEU A 24 3.97 12.25 2.62
C LEU A 24 3.17 11.66 3.77
N HIS A 25 2.54 10.51 3.52
CA HIS A 25 1.99 9.65 4.56
C HIS A 25 2.77 8.35 4.64
N ALA A 26 3.06 7.91 5.86
CA ALA A 26 3.81 6.70 6.12
C ALA A 26 3.26 6.02 7.37
N PRO A 27 3.51 4.71 7.56
CA PRO A 27 3.20 4.01 8.79
C PRO A 27 3.84 4.71 9.99
N LYS A 28 3.01 5.07 10.97
CA LYS A 28 3.42 5.53 12.29
C LYS A 28 2.75 4.68 13.35
N LYS A 29 3.45 4.44 14.45
CA LYS A 29 2.89 3.77 15.63
C LYS A 29 1.94 4.72 16.35
N ILE A 30 0.65 4.38 16.39
CA ILE A 30 -0.40 5.21 17.03
C ILE A 30 -0.77 4.72 18.43
N SER A 31 -0.43 3.48 18.76
CA SER A 31 -0.59 2.89 20.09
C SER A 31 0.42 1.76 20.30
N GLU A 32 0.39 1.09 21.45
CA GLU A 32 1.28 -0.05 21.71
C GLU A 32 1.22 -1.15 20.64
N LYS A 33 0.04 -1.34 20.02
CA LYS A 33 -0.25 -2.45 19.11
C LYS A 33 -0.66 -2.03 17.69
N PHE A 34 -0.97 -0.75 17.48
CA PHE A 34 -1.56 -0.30 16.21
C PHE A 34 -0.68 0.68 15.47
N TYR A 35 -0.66 0.52 14.16
CA TYR A 35 -0.03 1.42 13.20
C TYR A 35 -1.10 2.05 12.31
N ASP A 36 -0.80 3.21 11.76
CA ASP A 36 -1.63 3.86 10.76
C ASP A 36 -0.78 4.70 9.81
N PHE A 37 -1.31 4.96 8.62
CA PHE A 37 -0.70 5.90 7.69
C PHE A 37 -0.99 7.33 8.13
N CYS A 38 0.00 7.99 8.70
CA CYS A 38 -0.12 9.37 9.19
C CYS A 38 0.75 10.28 8.32
N GLU A 39 0.36 11.55 8.24
CA GLU A 39 1.22 12.58 7.64
C GLU A 39 2.56 12.66 8.39
N VAL A 40 3.64 12.84 7.62
CA VAL A 40 5.01 12.77 8.12
C VAL A 40 5.60 14.17 8.27
N ASP A 41 5.58 14.68 9.51
CA ASP A 41 6.34 15.88 9.88
C ASP A 41 7.84 15.59 10.01
N ASP A 42 8.22 14.60 10.85
CA ASP A 42 9.58 14.08 10.98
C ASP A 42 9.67 12.68 10.37
N VAL A 43 10.59 12.49 9.42
CA VAL A 43 10.85 11.19 8.77
C VAL A 43 11.36 10.12 9.74
N LYS A 44 11.87 10.51 10.91
CA LYS A 44 12.30 9.57 11.95
C LYS A 44 11.13 8.87 12.64
N ASP A 45 9.93 9.41 12.55
CA ASP A 45 8.71 8.79 13.09
C ASP A 45 8.19 7.65 12.21
N VAL A 46 8.75 7.49 11.01
CA VAL A 46 8.32 6.45 10.07
C VAL A 46 8.74 5.09 10.57
N GLU A 47 7.76 4.20 10.71
CA GLU A 47 8.01 2.80 11.05
C GLU A 47 8.29 1.98 9.78
N PHE A 48 9.42 1.28 9.77
CA PHE A 48 9.78 0.38 8.67
C PHE A 48 9.45 -1.07 9.00
N ASP A 49 9.42 -1.42 10.29
CA ASP A 49 9.08 -2.76 10.76
C ASP A 49 7.67 -2.76 11.34
N TYR A 50 6.68 -3.05 10.48
CA TYR A 50 5.29 -3.21 10.88
C TYR A 50 4.59 -4.25 10.00
N ASN A 51 3.51 -4.86 10.51
CA ASN A 51 2.77 -5.88 9.77
C ASN A 51 1.51 -5.33 9.08
N ARG A 52 0.77 -4.44 9.75
CA ARG A 52 -0.53 -3.95 9.27
C ARG A 52 -0.94 -2.63 9.93
N THR A 53 -1.66 -1.80 9.18
CA THR A 53 -2.31 -0.60 9.71
C THR A 53 -3.75 -0.89 10.13
N ILE A 54 -4.30 -0.10 11.06
CA ILE A 54 -5.69 -0.21 11.48
C ILE A 54 -6.67 0.24 10.39
N ARG A 55 -6.25 1.19 9.54
CA ARG A 55 -7.03 1.70 8.41
C ARG A 55 -6.29 1.43 7.10
N PRO A 56 -6.95 0.79 6.11
CA PRO A 56 -6.31 0.45 4.84
C PRO A 56 -5.98 1.71 4.02
N PRO A 57 -4.98 1.65 3.12
CA PRO A 57 -4.57 2.78 2.30
C PRO A 57 -5.65 3.23 1.29
N ARG A 58 -6.68 2.40 1.03
CA ARG A 58 -7.83 2.78 0.19
C ARG A 58 -8.45 4.13 0.60
N ARG A 59 -8.43 4.49 1.89
CA ARG A 59 -9.05 5.72 2.39
C ARG A 59 -8.46 7.01 1.81
N PHE A 60 -7.24 6.98 1.29
CA PHE A 60 -6.61 8.14 0.64
C PHE A 60 -7.18 8.42 -0.74
N PHE A 61 -7.79 7.41 -1.38
CA PHE A 61 -8.39 7.51 -2.72
C PHE A 61 -9.91 7.48 -2.67
N TYR A 62 -10.47 6.80 -1.67
CA TYR A 62 -11.90 6.68 -1.42
C TYR A 62 -12.21 6.98 0.06
N PRO A 63 -12.40 8.26 0.43
CA PRO A 63 -12.67 8.65 1.80
C PRO A 63 -14.04 8.15 2.28
N VAL A 64 -14.23 8.11 3.60
CA VAL A 64 -15.49 7.64 4.22
C VAL A 64 -16.65 8.60 3.91
N GLU A 65 -16.35 9.90 3.88
CA GLU A 65 -17.30 10.96 3.53
C GLU A 65 -16.65 11.87 2.49
N GLU A 66 -17.44 12.27 1.50
CA GLU A 66 -17.00 13.12 0.40
C GLU A 66 -18.08 14.16 0.09
N THR A 67 -17.74 15.44 0.26
CA THR A 67 -18.59 16.54 -0.21
C THR A 67 -18.47 16.60 -1.73
N MET A 68 -19.54 16.29 -2.45
CA MET A 68 -19.54 16.35 -3.93
C MET A 68 -19.90 17.75 -4.45
N PHE A 69 -20.80 18.45 -3.75
CA PHE A 69 -21.31 19.76 -4.13
C PHE A 69 -21.55 20.64 -2.91
N THR A 70 -21.43 21.95 -3.10
CA THR A 70 -21.90 22.96 -2.16
C THR A 70 -22.88 23.89 -2.86
N PHE A 71 -23.87 24.40 -2.15
CA PHE A 71 -24.93 25.24 -2.71
C PHE A 71 -25.02 26.57 -1.97
N ASP A 72 -25.00 27.68 -2.70
CA ASP A 72 -25.30 29.00 -2.18
C ASP A 72 -26.76 29.35 -2.50
N THR A 73 -27.63 29.26 -1.48
CA THR A 73 -29.06 29.56 -1.61
C THR A 73 -29.36 31.03 -1.87
N THR A 74 -28.43 31.93 -1.54
CA THR A 74 -28.62 33.38 -1.74
C THR A 74 -28.34 33.79 -3.18
N LYS A 75 -27.35 33.14 -3.82
CA LYS A 75 -27.00 33.35 -5.22
C LYS A 75 -27.68 32.38 -6.18
N VAL A 76 -28.26 31.29 -5.66
CA VAL A 76 -28.81 30.17 -6.44
C VAL A 76 -27.73 29.53 -7.32
N GLU A 77 -26.53 29.36 -6.75
CA GLU A 77 -25.36 28.80 -7.42
C GLU A 77 -24.97 27.45 -6.81
N LEU A 78 -24.60 26.49 -7.66
CA LEU A 78 -24.08 25.18 -7.27
C LEU A 78 -22.60 25.10 -7.64
N TYR A 79 -21.77 24.72 -6.68
CA TYR A 79 -20.33 24.56 -6.86
C TYR A 79 -19.97 23.09 -6.68
N GLU A 80 -19.38 22.50 -7.71
CA GLU A 80 -18.80 21.16 -7.64
C GLU A 80 -17.53 21.18 -6.78
N ASN A 81 -17.39 20.20 -5.91
CA ASN A 81 -16.24 20.07 -5.02
C ASN A 81 -15.34 18.92 -5.49
N THR A 82 -14.73 19.09 -6.65
CA THR A 82 -13.77 18.12 -7.19
C THR A 82 -12.52 18.04 -6.32
N PRO A 83 -11.86 16.87 -6.20
CA PRO A 83 -10.60 16.77 -5.47
C PRO A 83 -9.55 17.69 -6.07
N LYS A 84 -8.75 18.32 -5.21
CA LYS A 84 -7.66 19.19 -5.63
C LYS A 84 -6.53 18.40 -6.29
N ASP A 85 -5.72 19.09 -7.09
CA ASP A 85 -4.54 18.56 -7.77
C ASP A 85 -3.34 18.47 -6.79
N GLU A 86 -3.57 17.88 -5.61
CA GLU A 86 -2.57 17.73 -4.55
C GLU A 86 -1.95 16.33 -4.63
N THR A 87 -0.62 16.27 -4.75
CA THR A 87 0.12 15.00 -4.77
C THR A 87 0.09 14.36 -3.38
N THR A 88 -0.43 13.14 -3.29
CA THR A 88 -0.42 12.32 -2.06
C THR A 88 0.61 11.21 -2.22
N ILE A 89 1.58 11.10 -1.31
CA ILE A 89 2.62 10.07 -1.35
C ILE A 89 2.37 9.09 -0.20
N LEU A 90 2.12 7.83 -0.52
CA LEU A 90 1.98 6.76 0.48
C LEU A 90 3.24 5.90 0.50
N PHE A 91 4.03 6.03 1.55
CA PHE A 91 5.18 5.17 1.81
C PHE A 91 4.81 4.01 2.73
N GLY A 92 5.42 2.84 2.52
CA GLY A 92 5.29 1.67 3.39
C GLY A 92 4.24 0.66 2.92
N VAL A 93 3.54 0.89 1.81
CA VAL A 93 2.38 0.08 1.45
C VAL A 93 2.77 -1.38 1.13
N HIS A 94 2.22 -2.36 1.85
CA HIS A 94 2.55 -3.76 1.62
C HIS A 94 1.94 -4.31 0.32
N SER A 95 2.51 -5.40 -0.21
CA SER A 95 2.04 -6.06 -1.45
C SER A 95 0.53 -6.34 -1.43
N CYS A 96 0.01 -6.87 -0.32
CA CYS A 96 -1.39 -7.24 -0.18
C CYS A 96 -2.33 -6.03 -0.27
N ASP A 97 -1.93 -4.89 0.29
CA ASP A 97 -2.67 -3.63 0.18
C ASP A 97 -2.61 -3.06 -1.24
N ILE A 98 -1.46 -3.17 -1.92
CA ILE A 98 -1.33 -2.74 -3.33
C ILE A 98 -2.22 -3.58 -4.24
N VAL A 99 -2.30 -4.89 -4.04
CA VAL A 99 -3.28 -5.74 -4.76
C VAL A 99 -4.71 -5.30 -4.42
N GLY A 100 -4.99 -5.02 -3.15
CA GLY A 100 -6.28 -4.49 -2.72
C GLY A 100 -6.67 -3.21 -3.45
N LEU A 101 -5.74 -2.26 -3.60
CA LEU A 101 -5.96 -1.03 -4.37
C LEU A 101 -6.24 -1.33 -5.84
N ARG A 102 -5.51 -2.27 -6.47
CA ARG A 102 -5.76 -2.67 -7.87
C ARG A 102 -7.15 -3.26 -8.09
N ILE A 103 -7.68 -4.02 -7.12
CA ILE A 103 -9.04 -4.54 -7.17
C ILE A 103 -10.07 -3.39 -7.08
N VAL A 104 -9.78 -2.34 -6.30
CA VAL A 104 -10.64 -1.15 -6.27
C VAL A 104 -10.51 -0.37 -7.59
N ASP A 105 -9.31 -0.25 -8.14
CA ASP A 105 -9.07 0.44 -9.41
C ASP A 105 -9.92 -0.17 -10.54
N SER A 106 -10.11 -1.49 -10.60
CA SER A 106 -10.92 -2.12 -11.66
C SER A 106 -12.40 -1.73 -11.64
N GLU A 107 -12.93 -1.37 -10.47
CA GLU A 107 -14.31 -0.94 -10.33
C GLU A 107 -14.47 0.58 -10.55
N PHE A 108 -13.49 1.38 -10.13
CA PHE A 108 -13.60 2.83 -10.08
C PHE A 108 -12.86 3.58 -11.21
N ILE A 109 -12.05 2.90 -12.03
CA ILE A 109 -11.24 3.54 -13.09
C ILE A 109 -11.51 2.99 -14.49
N ASP A 110 -11.83 1.69 -14.64
CA ASP A 110 -11.80 1.04 -15.95
C ASP A 110 -12.99 1.40 -16.84
N GLU A 111 -14.17 0.79 -16.63
CA GLU A 111 -15.31 0.95 -17.56
C GLU A 111 -16.10 2.24 -17.33
N ASN A 112 -16.36 2.58 -16.07
CA ASN A 112 -17.13 3.76 -15.66
C ASN A 112 -16.34 4.52 -14.59
N PRO A 113 -15.37 5.37 -14.99
CA PRO A 113 -14.47 5.99 -14.03
C PRO A 113 -15.22 6.94 -13.10
N ASP A 114 -15.06 6.76 -11.79
CA ASP A 114 -15.46 7.74 -10.80
C ASP A 114 -14.47 8.93 -10.85
N PRO A 115 -14.94 10.16 -11.16
CA PRO A 115 -14.05 11.29 -11.38
C PRO A 115 -13.29 11.68 -10.11
N TYR A 116 -13.85 11.46 -8.91
CA TYR A 116 -13.23 11.82 -7.65
C TYR A 116 -12.12 10.82 -7.29
N TYR A 117 -12.44 9.53 -7.35
CA TYR A 117 -11.47 8.45 -7.12
C TYR A 117 -10.31 8.53 -8.11
N LYS A 118 -10.63 8.60 -9.41
CA LYS A 118 -9.63 8.66 -10.48
C LYS A 118 -8.69 9.83 -10.30
N LYS A 119 -9.23 11.03 -9.99
CA LYS A 119 -8.41 12.23 -9.78
C LYS A 119 -7.41 12.06 -8.64
N ARG A 120 -7.84 11.51 -7.48
CA ARG A 120 -6.93 11.22 -6.37
C ARG A 120 -5.90 10.14 -6.72
N ARG A 121 -6.33 9.10 -7.43
CA ARG A 121 -5.45 7.99 -7.82
C ARG A 121 -4.36 8.43 -8.78
N GLU A 122 -4.68 9.32 -9.73
CA GLU A 122 -3.73 9.93 -10.68
C GLU A 122 -2.68 10.82 -9.99
N HIS A 123 -3.04 11.48 -8.88
CA HIS A 123 -2.13 12.28 -8.06
C HIS A 123 -1.54 11.49 -6.88
N GLY A 124 -1.82 10.18 -6.81
CA GLY A 124 -1.39 9.28 -5.76
C GLY A 124 -0.11 8.54 -6.14
N ILE A 125 0.94 8.74 -5.36
CA ILE A 125 2.20 8.02 -5.48
C ILE A 125 2.22 6.89 -4.44
N ILE A 126 2.44 5.66 -4.88
CA ILE A 126 2.51 4.47 -4.03
C ILE A 126 3.96 3.98 -3.97
N ILE A 127 4.55 4.02 -2.78
CA ILE A 127 5.85 3.45 -2.47
C ILE A 127 5.64 2.26 -1.55
N GLY A 128 5.83 1.07 -2.11
CA GLY A 128 5.63 -0.18 -1.39
C GLY A 128 6.83 -0.58 -0.53
N LEU A 129 6.57 -1.41 0.48
CA LEU A 129 7.57 -1.95 1.40
C LEU A 129 7.31 -3.43 1.66
N SER A 130 8.35 -4.25 1.52
CA SER A 130 8.32 -5.67 1.91
C SER A 130 8.06 -5.83 3.41
N CYS A 131 7.38 -6.90 3.80
CA CYS A 131 7.13 -7.23 5.20
C CYS A 131 7.41 -8.70 5.49
N LEU A 132 7.56 -9.02 6.78
CA LEU A 132 7.49 -10.39 7.30
C LEU A 132 6.09 -10.64 7.91
N PRO A 133 5.48 -11.82 7.66
CA PRO A 133 4.14 -12.12 8.14
C PRO A 133 4.10 -12.40 9.64
N ASP A 134 2.95 -12.12 10.27
CA ASP A 134 2.61 -12.53 11.62
C ASP A 134 1.60 -13.70 11.61
N GLU A 135 1.11 -14.09 12.78
CA GLU A 135 0.12 -15.17 12.94
C GLU A 135 -1.24 -14.90 12.25
N TYR A 136 -1.52 -13.66 11.88
CA TYR A 136 -2.76 -13.23 11.22
C TYR A 136 -2.58 -13.00 9.71
N CYS A 137 -1.40 -13.30 9.15
CA CYS A 137 -1.11 -13.14 7.73
C CYS A 137 -1.46 -14.39 6.92
N PHE A 138 -2.18 -14.18 5.81
CA PHE A 138 -2.58 -15.23 4.87
C PHE A 138 -2.50 -14.76 3.41
N CYS A 139 -1.69 -13.72 3.12
CA CYS A 139 -1.56 -13.21 1.76
C CYS A 139 -0.92 -14.22 0.78
N ASN A 140 -0.12 -15.17 1.28
CA ASN A 140 0.46 -16.26 0.49
C ASN A 140 -0.60 -17.19 -0.12
N VAL A 141 -1.60 -17.63 0.65
CA VAL A 141 -2.63 -18.57 0.15
C VAL A 141 -3.61 -17.94 -0.83
N ARG A 142 -3.60 -16.61 -0.92
CA ARG A 142 -4.33 -15.81 -1.90
C ARG A 142 -3.44 -15.25 -3.02
N ARG A 143 -2.14 -15.58 -3.01
CA ARG A 143 -1.15 -15.14 -4.00
C ARG A 143 -1.04 -13.62 -4.12
N VAL A 144 -1.17 -12.91 -2.99
CA VAL A 144 -1.08 -11.44 -2.91
C VAL A 144 0.08 -10.95 -2.04
N ASP A 145 1.01 -11.85 -1.70
CA ASP A 145 2.25 -11.54 -0.99
C ASP A 145 3.34 -10.96 -1.92
N PHE A 146 3.10 -10.96 -3.24
CA PHE A 146 3.95 -10.35 -4.25
C PHE A 146 3.14 -9.43 -5.17
N VAL A 147 3.78 -8.37 -5.67
CA VAL A 147 3.23 -7.46 -6.69
C VAL A 147 4.25 -7.16 -7.77
N ASP A 148 3.79 -7.11 -9.00
CA ASP A 148 4.52 -6.74 -10.22
C ASP A 148 4.13 -5.35 -10.75
N ALA A 149 2.95 -4.85 -10.37
CA ALA A 149 2.40 -3.56 -10.76
C ALA A 149 1.51 -2.98 -9.65
N GLY A 150 1.10 -1.71 -9.80
CA GLY A 150 0.27 -0.98 -8.84
C GLY A 150 1.05 -0.08 -7.88
N PHE A 151 2.38 0.02 -8.04
CA PHE A 151 3.28 0.85 -7.26
C PHE A 151 4.23 1.64 -8.16
N ASP A 152 4.70 2.80 -7.68
CA ASP A 152 5.71 3.61 -8.37
C ASP A 152 7.12 3.16 -8.01
N LEU A 153 7.35 2.88 -6.72
CA LEU A 153 8.57 2.29 -6.17
C LEU A 153 8.20 1.14 -5.23
N PHE A 154 9.04 0.12 -5.13
CA PHE A 154 8.85 -0.97 -4.16
C PHE A 154 10.17 -1.33 -3.49
N PHE A 155 10.23 -1.14 -2.18
CA PHE A 155 11.41 -1.36 -1.34
C PHE A 155 11.39 -2.79 -0.80
N HIS A 156 12.41 -3.56 -1.14
CA HIS A 156 12.68 -4.88 -0.56
C HIS A 156 13.78 -4.74 0.47
N GLU A 157 13.51 -5.21 1.67
CA GLU A 157 14.45 -5.16 2.79
C GLU A 157 15.72 -5.98 2.50
N LEU A 158 16.86 -5.38 2.81
CA LEU A 158 18.19 -5.97 2.81
C LEU A 158 18.86 -5.71 4.17
N PRO A 159 19.90 -6.46 4.56
CA PRO A 159 20.61 -6.24 5.82
C PRO A 159 21.16 -4.82 6.02
N ASP A 160 21.52 -4.12 4.94
CA ASP A 160 22.14 -2.79 4.96
C ASP A 160 21.27 -1.68 4.34
N GLY A 161 20.01 -1.97 3.98
CA GLY A 161 19.12 -1.01 3.36
C GLY A 161 18.00 -1.68 2.56
N TYR A 162 17.81 -1.24 1.33
CA TYR A 162 16.72 -1.71 0.48
C TYR A 162 17.14 -1.85 -0.99
N LEU A 163 16.67 -2.92 -1.64
CA LEU A 163 16.60 -3.03 -3.10
C LEU A 163 15.28 -2.42 -3.55
N VAL A 164 15.35 -1.42 -4.43
CA VAL A 164 14.17 -0.68 -4.91
C VAL A 164 13.86 -1.07 -6.35
N ARG A 165 12.64 -1.55 -6.59
CA ARG A 165 12.08 -1.73 -7.93
C ARG A 165 11.35 -0.47 -8.38
N VAL A 166 11.71 0.04 -9.55
CA VAL A 166 11.06 1.21 -10.15
C VAL A 166 9.97 0.76 -11.12
N GLY A 167 8.71 0.92 -10.71
CA GLY A 167 7.53 0.35 -11.37
C GLY A 167 6.89 1.22 -12.44
N THR A 168 6.99 2.55 -12.33
CA THR A 168 6.30 3.50 -13.22
C THR A 168 7.20 4.65 -13.68
N VAL A 169 6.71 5.42 -14.66
CA VAL A 169 7.33 6.69 -15.08
C VAL A 169 7.42 7.68 -13.92
N THR A 170 6.42 7.73 -13.04
CA THR A 170 6.46 8.55 -11.83
C THR A 170 7.58 8.09 -10.91
N GLY A 171 7.75 6.79 -10.70
CA GLY A 171 8.89 6.22 -9.97
C GLY A 171 10.24 6.67 -10.53
N HIS A 172 10.42 6.62 -11.86
CA HIS A 172 11.62 7.14 -12.51
C HIS A 172 11.87 8.63 -12.21
N LYS A 173 10.83 9.47 -12.27
CA LYS A 173 10.91 10.89 -11.93
C LYS A 173 11.25 11.16 -10.46
N LEU A 174 11.02 10.21 -9.55
CA LEU A 174 11.44 10.30 -8.15
C LEU A 174 12.91 9.90 -7.97
N ILE A 175 13.40 8.90 -8.72
CA ILE A 175 14.76 8.38 -8.60
C ILE A 175 15.78 9.26 -9.30
N ASP A 176 15.50 9.69 -10.54
CA ASP A 176 16.50 10.36 -11.39
C ASP A 176 17.08 11.66 -10.77
N PRO A 177 16.29 12.53 -10.10
CA PRO A 177 16.83 13.71 -9.42
C PRO A 177 17.59 13.39 -8.12
N ASN A 178 17.47 12.16 -7.61
CA ASN A 178 18.00 11.74 -6.31
C ASN A 178 19.07 10.65 -6.44
N MET A 179 19.67 10.50 -7.63
CA MET A 179 20.64 9.43 -7.90
C MET A 179 21.86 9.44 -6.98
N ASP A 180 22.15 10.54 -6.31
CA ASP A 180 23.17 10.64 -5.26
C ASP A 180 22.87 9.79 -4.02
N LEU A 181 21.59 9.47 -3.78
CA LEU A 181 21.15 8.62 -2.67
C LEU A 181 21.13 7.13 -3.02
N PHE A 182 21.17 6.80 -4.31
CA PHE A 182 20.99 5.44 -4.81
C PHE A 182 22.29 4.85 -5.37
N GLY A 183 22.54 3.58 -5.06
CA GLY A 183 23.64 2.79 -5.59
C GLY A 183 23.19 1.75 -6.61
N GLU A 184 24.16 1.08 -7.21
CA GLU A 184 23.92 -0.10 -8.04
C GLU A 184 23.56 -1.31 -7.19
N VAL A 185 22.75 -2.21 -7.75
CA VAL A 185 22.41 -3.50 -7.12
C VAL A 185 23.51 -4.50 -7.44
N THR A 186 24.02 -5.16 -6.41
CA THR A 186 25.05 -6.20 -6.53
C THR A 186 24.43 -7.60 -6.53
N GLN A 187 25.21 -8.63 -6.87
CA GLN A 187 24.74 -10.01 -6.77
C GLN A 187 24.44 -10.41 -5.31
N GLU A 188 25.21 -9.90 -4.36
CA GLU A 188 24.99 -10.13 -2.92
C GLU A 188 23.62 -9.60 -2.47
N ASP A 189 23.18 -8.46 -3.01
CA ASP A 189 21.83 -7.92 -2.73
C ASP A 189 20.71 -8.82 -3.26
N VAL A 190 20.92 -9.44 -4.43
CA VAL A 190 19.97 -10.39 -5.02
C VAL A 190 19.89 -11.67 -4.17
N ASP A 191 21.03 -12.14 -3.67
CA ASP A 191 21.10 -13.31 -2.79
C ASP A 191 20.41 -13.02 -1.44
N HIS A 192 20.63 -11.84 -0.85
CA HIS A 192 19.92 -11.37 0.34
C HIS A 192 18.41 -11.27 0.13
N MET A 193 17.96 -10.69 -0.99
CA MET A 193 16.53 -10.63 -1.32
C MET A 193 15.92 -12.03 -1.46
N THR A 194 16.66 -12.98 -2.05
CA THR A 194 16.22 -14.38 -2.18
C THR A 194 16.05 -15.03 -0.81
N ALA A 195 17.07 -14.92 0.05
CA ALA A 195 17.01 -15.44 1.42
C ALA A 195 15.88 -14.80 2.26
N PHE A 196 15.62 -13.50 2.08
CA PHE A 196 14.50 -12.82 2.71
C PHE A 196 13.16 -13.43 2.29
N ASN A 197 12.97 -13.68 0.98
CA ASN A 197 11.75 -14.25 0.45
C ASN A 197 11.54 -15.71 0.89
N GLU A 198 12.61 -16.51 0.97
CA GLU A 198 12.56 -17.88 1.50
C GLU A 198 12.12 -17.88 2.97
N LYS A 199 12.80 -17.07 3.81
CA LYS A 199 12.41 -16.87 5.22
C LYS A 199 10.95 -16.44 5.34
N ARG A 200 10.52 -15.47 4.52
CA ARG A 200 9.14 -14.98 4.52
C ARG A 200 8.14 -16.09 4.21
N SER A 201 8.44 -16.94 3.23
CA SER A 201 7.59 -18.07 2.84
C SER A 201 7.39 -19.07 3.98
N GLU A 202 8.44 -19.33 4.75
CA GLU A 202 8.42 -20.24 5.90
C GLU A 202 7.65 -19.67 7.11
N MET A 203 7.60 -18.35 7.25
CA MET A 203 6.93 -17.68 8.38
C MET A 203 5.40 -17.68 8.29
N PHE A 204 4.81 -17.97 7.12
CA PHE A 204 3.35 -17.97 6.99
C PHE A 204 2.71 -19.12 7.79
N PRO A 205 1.79 -18.83 8.72
CA PRO A 205 1.13 -19.85 9.55
C PRO A 205 0.15 -20.70 8.74
N THR A 206 -0.47 -20.10 7.73
CA THR A 206 -1.45 -20.76 6.86
C THR A 206 -0.77 -21.10 5.54
N GLN A 207 -0.88 -22.36 5.13
CA GLN A 207 -0.31 -22.87 3.89
C GLN A 207 -1.40 -23.48 3.02
N GLY A 208 -1.21 -23.47 1.70
CA GLY A 208 -2.14 -24.03 0.73
C GLY A 208 -2.57 -23.03 -0.33
N ASN A 209 -3.65 -23.36 -1.03
CA ASN A 209 -4.21 -22.55 -2.10
C ASN A 209 -5.71 -22.35 -1.86
N TRP A 210 -6.15 -21.09 -1.79
CA TRP A 210 -7.55 -20.71 -1.58
C TRP A 210 -8.18 -20.04 -2.81
N ASP A 211 -7.67 -20.32 -4.01
CA ASP A 211 -8.21 -19.79 -5.27
C ASP A 211 -9.67 -20.23 -5.51
N ASP A 212 -10.04 -21.43 -5.06
CA ASP A 212 -11.38 -22.01 -5.19
C ASP A 212 -12.33 -21.65 -4.04
N LEU A 213 -11.89 -20.79 -3.11
CA LEU A 213 -12.66 -20.41 -1.91
C LEU A 213 -14.09 -19.95 -2.25
N ARG A 214 -14.26 -19.21 -3.35
CA ARG A 214 -15.59 -18.77 -3.80
C ARG A 214 -16.53 -19.96 -4.02
N TYR A 215 -16.09 -20.96 -4.77
CA TYR A 215 -16.89 -22.16 -5.06
C TYR A 215 -17.16 -22.95 -3.78
N PHE A 216 -16.16 -23.07 -2.90
CA PHE A 216 -16.32 -23.76 -1.62
C PHE A 216 -17.39 -23.11 -0.75
N LEU A 217 -17.39 -21.78 -0.65
CA LEU A 217 -18.40 -21.02 0.09
C LEU A 217 -19.79 -21.13 -0.57
N GLU A 218 -19.88 -21.03 -1.89
CA GLU A 218 -21.14 -21.13 -2.63
C GLU A 218 -21.79 -22.52 -2.50
N LEU A 219 -21.00 -23.59 -2.51
CA LEU A 219 -21.49 -24.97 -2.39
C LEU A 219 -21.86 -25.37 -0.96
N ARG A 220 -21.44 -24.60 0.06
CA ARG A 220 -21.60 -24.96 1.48
C ARG A 220 -22.42 -23.95 2.28
N ARG A 221 -23.35 -23.23 1.65
CA ARG A 221 -24.17 -22.20 2.32
C ARG A 221 -24.91 -22.67 3.57
N GLU A 222 -25.28 -23.95 3.65
CA GLU A 222 -25.99 -24.54 4.80
C GLU A 222 -25.03 -25.18 5.83
N HIS A 223 -23.74 -24.89 5.78
CA HIS A 223 -22.78 -25.48 6.71
C HIS A 223 -23.05 -24.98 8.14
N PRO A 224 -23.10 -25.86 9.17
CA PRO A 224 -23.40 -25.47 10.58
C PRO A 224 -22.45 -24.44 11.20
N MET A 225 -21.33 -24.15 10.52
CA MET A 225 -20.41 -23.09 10.91
C MET A 225 -21.08 -21.72 10.82
N TYR A 226 -21.91 -21.47 9.80
CA TYR A 226 -22.59 -20.18 9.66
C TYR A 226 -23.53 -19.91 10.83
N ASP A 227 -24.31 -20.90 11.26
CA ASP A 227 -25.18 -20.78 12.44
C ASP A 227 -24.35 -20.47 13.69
N ARG A 228 -23.31 -21.28 13.96
CA ARG A 228 -22.41 -21.11 15.11
C ARG A 228 -21.74 -19.74 15.16
N GLU A 229 -21.29 -19.22 14.02
CA GLU A 229 -20.65 -17.90 13.98
C GLU A 229 -21.69 -16.77 14.06
N SER A 230 -22.90 -16.96 13.52
CA SER A 230 -23.98 -15.97 13.59
C SER A 230 -24.49 -15.73 15.02
N GLU A 231 -24.57 -16.78 15.85
CA GLU A 231 -24.93 -16.70 17.27
C GLU A 231 -23.98 -15.78 18.05
N LYS A 232 -22.69 -15.76 17.71
CA LYS A 232 -21.71 -14.87 18.36
C LYS A 232 -21.97 -13.39 18.06
N CYS A 233 -22.54 -13.09 16.89
CA CYS A 233 -22.79 -11.71 16.45
C CYS A 233 -24.17 -11.20 16.87
N LEU A 234 -25.16 -12.08 16.99
CA LEU A 234 -26.57 -11.70 17.18
C LEU A 234 -27.18 -12.13 18.51
N GLY A 235 -26.55 -13.05 19.25
CA GLY A 235 -27.07 -13.60 20.50
C GLY A 235 -28.12 -14.67 20.28
#